data_AF-A0A183L3E2-F1
#
_entry.id   AF-A0A183L3E2-F1
#
_cell.length_a   1.000
_cell.length_b   1.000
_cell.length_c   1.000
_cell.angle_alpha   90.00
_cell.angle_beta   90.00
_cell.angle_gamma   90.00
#
_symmetry.space_group_name_H-M   'P 1'
#
loop_
_entity.id
_entity.type
_entity.pdbx_description
1 polymer ?
#
loop_
_entity_poly.entity_id
_entity_poly.type
_entity_poly.pdbx_seq_one_letter_code
_entity_poly.pdbx_strand_id
1 'polypeptide(L)'
;MLLVKYSDQILLKDPEGEVRAAAAGKLKKFASSLAPDIRESVIMKTLLPIIREMVGETNLQVKTALAGVMMALAPLLGKENTLEHLLPLLLIQLKDENPDVSLDS
;
A
#
# COMPACT_ATOMS: atom_id res chain seq x y z
N MET A 1 23.66 -6.36 -5.74
CA MET A 1 22.42 -6.59 -4.98
C MET A 1 21.82 -5.33 -4.33
N LEU A 2 22.58 -4.23 -4.16
CA LEU A 2 22.04 -2.96 -3.61
C LEU A 2 21.27 -2.09 -4.63
N LEU A 3 21.58 -2.20 -5.93
CA LEU A 3 20.91 -1.40 -6.97
C LEU A 3 19.42 -1.73 -7.13
N VAL A 4 19.02 -2.99 -6.94
CA VAL A 4 17.62 -3.42 -7.10
C VAL A 4 16.71 -2.86 -5.99
N LYS A 5 17.23 -2.71 -4.76
CA LYS A 5 16.45 -2.17 -3.63
C LYS A 5 16.12 -0.68 -3.78
N TYR A 6 17.02 0.11 -4.37
CA TYR A 6 16.80 1.54 -4.59
C TYR A 6 15.89 1.82 -5.79
N SER A 7 15.93 0.99 -6.83
CA SER A 7 15.07 1.16 -8.00
C SER A 7 13.58 1.09 -7.63
N ASP A 8 13.15 0.17 -6.76
CA ASP A 8 11.72 0.00 -6.49
C ASP A 8 11.08 1.21 -5.78
N GLN A 9 11.80 1.90 -4.89
CA GLN A 9 11.29 3.14 -4.27
C GLN A 9 11.24 4.32 -5.26
N ILE A 10 12.14 4.33 -6.26
CA ILE A 10 12.14 5.33 -7.34
C ILE A 10 10.96 5.07 -8.29
N LEU A 11 10.63 3.81 -8.56
CA LEU A 11 9.53 3.44 -9.46
C LEU A 11 8.13 3.76 -8.88
N LEU A 12 7.99 3.91 -7.56
CA LEU A 12 6.75 4.40 -6.94
C LEU A 12 6.48 5.88 -7.22
N LYS A 13 7.48 6.62 -7.72
CA LYS A 13 7.38 8.03 -8.11
C LYS A 13 7.53 8.22 -9.62
N ASP A 14 7.49 7.13 -10.38
CA ASP A 14 7.58 7.18 -11.83
C ASP A 14 6.37 7.94 -12.40
N PRO A 15 6.52 8.77 -13.45
CA PRO A 15 5.39 9.44 -14.09
C PRO A 15 4.33 8.47 -14.66
N GLU A 16 4.73 7.26 -15.03
CA GLU A 16 3.85 6.25 -15.62
C GLU A 16 3.11 5.44 -14.54
N GLY A 17 1.78 5.49 -14.58
CA GLY A 17 0.93 4.77 -13.61
C GLY A 17 1.12 3.24 -13.65
N GLU A 18 1.44 2.67 -14.81
CA GLU A 18 1.73 1.23 -14.94
C GLU A 18 3.00 0.82 -14.19
N VAL A 19 4.03 1.67 -14.23
CA VAL A 19 5.29 1.45 -13.52
C VAL A 19 5.08 1.55 -12.00
N ARG A 20 4.31 2.55 -11.56
CA ARG A 20 3.90 2.69 -10.14
C ARG A 20 3.09 1.46 -9.66
N ALA A 21 2.15 0.98 -10.47
CA ALA A 21 1.35 -0.21 -10.16
C ALA A 21 2.21 -1.48 -10.08
N ALA A 22 3.15 -1.66 -11.01
CA ALA A 22 4.10 -2.78 -10.99
C ALA A 22 5.00 -2.74 -9.75
N ALA A 23 5.45 -1.55 -9.33
CA ALA A 23 6.21 -1.35 -8.11
C ALA A 23 5.38 -1.68 -6.85
N ALA A 24 4.12 -1.23 -6.78
CA ALA A 24 3.20 -1.62 -5.70
C ALA A 24 3.01 -3.15 -5.65
N GLY A 25 2.86 -3.81 -6.80
CA GLY A 25 2.77 -5.26 -6.89
C GLY A 25 3.99 -6.00 -6.32
N LYS A 26 5.19 -5.41 -6.37
CA LYS A 26 6.39 -5.98 -5.74
C LYS A 26 6.33 -5.90 -4.22
N LEU A 27 5.68 -4.88 -3.63
CA LEU A 27 5.49 -4.76 -2.18
C LEU A 27 4.72 -5.96 -1.62
N LYS A 28 3.70 -6.43 -2.34
CA LYS A 28 2.96 -7.66 -1.99
C LYS A 28 3.89 -8.87 -1.93
N LYS A 29 4.68 -9.10 -2.99
CA LYS A 29 5.64 -10.23 -3.03
C LYS A 29 6.68 -10.12 -1.91
N PHE A 30 7.18 -8.93 -1.67
CA PHE A 30 8.12 -8.65 -0.59
C PHE A 30 7.52 -9.02 0.77
N ALA A 31 6.32 -8.54 1.10
CA ALA A 31 5.64 -8.84 2.36
C ALA A 31 5.44 -10.34 2.59
N SER A 32 5.03 -11.08 1.55
CA SER A 32 4.85 -12.53 1.64
C SER A 32 6.16 -13.31 1.77
N SER A 33 7.27 -12.77 1.27
CA SER A 33 8.60 -13.40 1.37
C SER A 33 9.30 -13.20 2.73
N LEU A 34 8.80 -12.29 3.57
CA LEU A 34 9.39 -12.01 4.89
C LEU A 34 9.13 -13.15 5.87
N ALA A 35 10.12 -13.43 6.72
CA ALA A 35 10.00 -14.40 7.79
C ALA A 35 8.96 -13.94 8.83
N PRO A 36 8.12 -14.85 9.38
CA PRO A 36 6.98 -14.47 10.22
C PRO A 36 7.32 -13.60 11.44
N ASP A 37 8.51 -13.79 12.02
CA ASP A 37 9.04 -13.10 13.18
C ASP A 37 9.34 -11.61 12.94
N ILE A 38 9.71 -11.23 11.72
CA ILE A 38 10.00 -9.83 11.35
C ILE A 38 8.91 -9.21 10.47
N ARG A 39 8.02 -10.03 9.90
CA ARG A 39 7.05 -9.63 8.88
C ARG A 39 6.16 -8.49 9.36
N GLU A 40 5.54 -8.64 10.53
CA GLU A 40 4.64 -7.63 11.08
C GLU A 40 5.35 -6.28 11.27
N SER A 41 6.51 -6.29 11.93
CA SER A 41 7.32 -5.09 12.18
C SER A 41 7.72 -4.38 10.88
N VAL A 42 8.13 -5.13 9.86
CA VAL A 42 8.49 -4.56 8.55
C VAL A 42 7.26 -4.01 7.83
N ILE A 43 6.12 -4.71 7.86
CA ILE A 43 4.88 -4.20 7.25
C ILE A 43 4.50 -2.89 7.92
N MET A 44 4.45 -2.85 9.24
CA MET A 44 4.04 -1.69 10.02
C MET A 44 4.97 -0.49 9.86
N LYS A 45 6.30 -0.71 9.91
CA LYS A 45 7.29 0.37 9.89
C LYS A 45 7.72 0.80 8.48
N THR A 46 7.58 -0.07 7.48
CA THR A 46 8.08 0.20 6.12
C THR A 46 6.98 0.26 5.09
N LEU A 47 6.07 -0.73 5.05
CA LEU A 47 5.04 -0.79 4.02
C LEU A 47 3.86 0.13 4.29
N LEU A 48 3.42 0.22 5.56
CA LEU A 48 2.27 1.02 5.95
C LEU A 48 2.43 2.52 5.61
N PRO A 49 3.59 3.16 5.85
CA PRO A 49 3.81 4.55 5.44
C PRO A 49 3.77 4.73 3.92
N ILE A 50 4.34 3.80 3.15
CA ILE A 50 4.31 3.84 1.68
C ILE A 50 2.87 3.75 1.17
N ILE A 51 2.07 2.83 1.71
CA ILE A 51 0.66 2.69 1.33
C ILE A 51 -0.13 3.96 1.68
N ARG A 52 0.14 4.57 2.84
CA ARG A 52 -0.48 5.84 3.26
C ARG A 52 -0.17 6.98 2.30
N GLU A 53 1.06 7.09 1.82
CA GLU A 53 1.44 8.12 0.84
C GLU A 53 0.77 7.90 -0.52
N MET A 54 0.58 6.64 -0.92
CA MET A 54 0.00 6.31 -2.23
C MET A 54 -1.53 6.22 -2.25
N VAL A 55 -2.21 6.23 -1.09
CA VAL A 55 -3.68 6.08 -1.03
C VAL A 55 -4.42 7.21 -1.76
N GLY A 56 -3.77 8.37 -1.97
CA GLY A 56 -4.30 9.51 -2.72
C GLY A 56 -3.97 9.52 -4.22
N GLU A 57 -3.39 8.44 -4.76
CA GLU A 57 -3.14 8.34 -6.21
C GLU A 57 -4.45 8.26 -6.99
N THR A 58 -4.58 9.05 -8.05
CA THR A 58 -5.79 9.11 -8.88
C THR A 58 -5.81 8.03 -9.97
N ASN A 59 -4.66 7.42 -10.28
CA ASN A 59 -4.57 6.39 -11.31
C ASN A 59 -5.23 5.08 -10.84
N LEU A 60 -6.23 4.61 -11.60
CA LEU A 60 -7.00 3.40 -11.28
C LEU A 60 -6.13 2.13 -11.19
N GLN A 61 -5.12 1.97 -12.05
CA GLN A 61 -4.24 0.80 -12.03
C GLN A 61 -3.41 0.76 -10.74
N VAL A 62 -2.91 1.93 -10.30
CA VAL A 62 -2.18 2.08 -9.04
C VAL A 62 -3.09 1.80 -7.85
N LYS A 63 -4.33 2.32 -7.87
CA LYS A 63 -5.35 1.99 -6.87
C LYS A 63 -5.59 0.48 -6.81
N THR A 64 -5.91 -0.18 -7.91
CA THR A 64 -6.16 -1.63 -7.91
C THR A 64 -4.96 -2.43 -7.39
N ALA A 65 -3.74 -2.03 -7.75
CA ALA A 65 -2.52 -2.65 -7.23
C ALA A 65 -2.39 -2.49 -5.71
N LEU A 66 -2.59 -1.27 -5.18
CA LEU A 66 -2.57 -0.97 -3.74
C LEU A 66 -3.62 -1.78 -2.97
N ALA A 67 -4.85 -1.82 -3.47
CA ALA A 67 -5.92 -2.62 -2.84
C ALA A 67 -5.52 -4.09 -2.77
N GLY A 68 -4.93 -4.63 -3.84
CA GLY A 68 -4.40 -5.99 -3.89
C GLY A 68 -3.24 -6.25 -2.91
N VAL A 69 -2.40 -5.25 -2.65
CA VAL A 69 -1.35 -5.32 -1.60
C VAL A 69 -2.01 -5.34 -0.23
N MET A 70 -2.91 -4.41 0.06
CA MET A 70 -3.58 -4.29 1.37
C MET A 70 -4.38 -5.54 1.73
N MET A 71 -5.11 -6.12 0.76
CA MET A 71 -5.79 -7.40 0.94
C MET A 71 -4.83 -8.55 1.25
N ALA A 72 -3.63 -8.53 0.66
CA ALA A 72 -2.60 -9.54 0.94
C ALA A 72 -1.93 -9.33 2.31
N LEU A 73 -1.88 -8.09 2.81
CA LEU A 73 -1.34 -7.75 4.13
C LEU A 73 -2.32 -8.06 5.27
N ALA A 74 -3.63 -7.98 5.02
CA ALA A 74 -4.66 -8.22 6.04
C ALA A 74 -4.49 -9.54 6.82
N PRO A 75 -4.36 -10.72 6.16
CA PRO A 75 -4.13 -11.97 6.90
C PRO A 75 -2.74 -12.05 7.55
N LEU A 76 -1.78 -11.21 7.14
CA LEU A 76 -0.41 -11.21 7.67
C LEU A 76 -0.26 -10.39 8.95
N LEU A 77 -1.05 -9.31 9.09
CA LEU A 77 -1.07 -8.44 10.27
C LEU A 77 -2.04 -8.91 11.35
N GLY A 78 -3.01 -9.77 10.98
CA GLY A 78 -4.09 -10.17 11.86
C GLY A 78 -5.23 -9.16 11.92
N LYS A 79 -6.30 -9.54 12.63
CA LYS A 79 -7.57 -8.80 12.62
C LYS A 79 -7.45 -7.39 13.20
N GLU A 80 -6.79 -7.23 14.34
CA GLU A 80 -6.70 -5.93 15.05
C GLU A 80 -5.95 -4.89 14.22
N ASN A 81 -4.69 -5.16 13.85
CA ASN A 81 -3.87 -4.29 13.01
C ASN A 81 -4.54 -3.97 11.66
N THR A 82 -5.27 -4.93 11.07
CA THR A 82 -6.00 -4.70 9.83
C THR A 82 -7.13 -3.69 10.04
N LEU A 83 -7.93 -3.85 11.10
CA LEU A 83 -9.02 -2.93 11.39
C LEU A 83 -8.53 -1.54 11.79
N GLU A 84 -7.44 -1.46 12.55
CA GLU A 84 -6.89 -0.19 13.03
C GLU A 84 -6.15 0.60 11.94
N HIS A 85 -5.48 -0.09 11.00
CA HIS A 85 -4.57 0.56 10.06
C HIS A 85 -4.93 0.37 8.60
N LEU A 86 -5.26 -0.85 8.17
CA LEU A 86 -5.56 -1.13 6.75
C LEU A 86 -6.98 -0.69 6.37
N LEU A 87 -7.96 -0.92 7.25
CA LEU A 87 -9.36 -0.60 6.99
C LEU A 87 -9.58 0.90 6.72
N PRO A 88 -9.04 1.85 7.51
CA PRO A 88 -9.20 3.28 7.21
C PRO A 88 -8.63 3.66 5.85
N LEU A 89 -7.50 3.06 5.47
CA LEU A 89 -6.85 3.32 4.18
C LEU A 89 -7.66 2.73 3.01
N LEU A 90 -8.22 1.52 3.17
CA LEU A 90 -9.14 0.94 2.18
C LEU A 90 -10.39 1.81 2.01
N LEU A 91 -10.92 2.34 3.12
CA LEU A 91 -12.07 3.25 3.07
C LEU A 91 -11.74 4.56 2.36
N ILE A 92 -10.56 5.15 2.59
CA ILE A 92 -10.11 6.35 1.85
C ILE A 92 -10.04 6.03 0.35
N GLN A 93 -9.43 4.90 0.00
CA GLN A 93 -9.27 4.48 -1.38
C GLN A 93 -10.62 4.23 -2.09
N LEU A 94 -11.61 3.70 -1.38
CA LEU A 94 -12.98 3.45 -1.88
C LEU A 94 -13.83 4.74 -1.89
N LYS A 95 -13.65 5.64 -0.92
CA LYS A 95 -14.40 6.90 -0.83
C LYS A 95 -14.07 7.88 -1.95
N ASP A 96 -12.95 7.71 -2.63
CA ASP A 96 -12.52 8.56 -3.74
C ASP A 96 -13.40 8.40 -5.02
N GLU A 97 -14.46 7.58 -4.96
CA GLU A 97 -15.57 7.60 -5.93
C GLU A 97 -16.69 8.60 -5.57
N ASN A 98 -16.60 9.32 -4.44
CA ASN A 98 -17.59 10.34 -4.08
C ASN A 98 -16.94 11.52 -3.34
N PRO A 99 -16.61 12.63 -4.03
CA PRO A 99 -16.22 13.85 -3.36
C PRO A 99 -17.49 14.51 -2.84
N ASP A 100 -18.04 14.01 -1.74
CA ASP A 100 -19.03 14.79 -1.00
C ASP A 100 -18.87 14.65 0.50
N VAL A 101 -18.67 15.83 1.10
CA VAL A 101 -18.85 16.22 2.49
C VAL A 101 -18.06 15.46 3.58
N SER A 102 -16.95 16.06 3.98
CA SER A 102 -16.68 16.30 5.40
C SER A 102 -16.04 17.67 5.53
N LEU A 103 -16.89 18.69 5.50
CA LEU A 103 -16.61 19.95 6.19
C LEU A 103 -16.66 19.62 7.68
N ASP A 104 -15.51 19.62 8.35
CA ASP A 104 -15.49 19.81 9.79
C ASP A 104 -14.75 21.12 10.09
N SER A 105 -15.58 22.03 10.58
CA SER A 105 -15.37 23.37 11.14
C SER A 105 -14.40 23.44 12.32
#